data_AF-A0A5P1FV68-F1
#
_entry.id   AF-A0A5P1FV68-F1
#
_cell.length_a   1.000
_cell.length_b   1.000
_cell.length_c   1.000
_cell.angle_alpha   90.00
_cell.angle_beta   90.00
_cell.angle_gamma   90.00
#
_symmetry.space_group_name_H-M   'P 1'
#
loop_
_entity.id
_entity.type
_entity.pdbx_description
1 polymer ?
#
loop_
_entity_poly.entity_id
_entity_poly.type
_entity_poly.pdbx_seq_one_letter_code
_entity_poly.pdbx_strand_id
1 'polypeptide(L)'
;MKTFTLPLAALVAISALAPSYAVIYSASNSAIGTPGGDRFQHQVGLDYALDVLEKGSSSFWYAFAQQNETDRKNVTEITVTITQSMIGISDNVNGDIRVNSKYIGNFSGDVKEEFTGIVYYELARALQWDGQGQAPAGLLTGVADFFRLKAGYAPRIRS
;
A
#
# COMPACT_ATOMS: atom_id res chain seq x y z
N MET A 1 -60.96 39.12 5.39
CA MET A 1 -60.50 37.92 4.66
C MET A 1 -59.05 37.69 5.02
N LYS A 2 -58.73 36.57 5.67
CA LYS A 2 -57.36 36.13 5.98
C LYS A 2 -56.89 35.25 4.84
N THR A 3 -55.73 35.51 4.27
CA THR A 3 -54.95 34.47 3.57
C THR A 3 -53.47 34.67 3.86
N PHE A 4 -52.87 33.53 4.20
CA PHE A 4 -51.56 33.29 4.79
C PHE A 4 -50.41 33.51 3.80
N THR A 5 -49.33 34.13 4.28
CA THR A 5 -47.98 33.97 3.72
C THR A 5 -47.25 32.88 4.51
N LEU A 6 -47.00 31.73 3.89
CA LEU A 6 -46.03 30.74 4.40
C LEU A 6 -44.65 31.06 3.81
N PRO A 7 -43.59 31.23 4.61
CA PRO A 7 -42.26 31.23 4.06
C PRO A 7 -41.84 29.79 3.74
N LEU A 8 -41.30 29.64 2.54
CA LEU A 8 -40.62 28.46 2.03
C LEU A 8 -39.38 28.19 2.89
N ALA A 9 -39.44 27.19 3.78
CA ALA A 9 -38.27 26.66 4.46
C ALA A 9 -38.00 25.24 3.94
N ALA A 10 -37.26 25.15 2.83
CA ALA A 10 -36.69 23.90 2.36
C ALA A 10 -35.47 23.58 3.24
N LEU A 11 -35.65 22.67 4.21
CA LEU A 11 -34.55 22.12 4.98
C LEU A 11 -33.77 21.15 4.07
N VAL A 12 -32.73 21.64 3.40
CA VAL A 12 -31.78 20.79 2.68
C VAL A 12 -30.88 20.13 3.73
N ALA A 13 -31.20 18.90 4.10
CA ALA A 13 -30.26 18.05 4.83
C ALA A 13 -29.11 17.69 3.89
N ILE A 14 -27.99 18.41 3.98
CA ILE A 14 -26.73 17.97 3.39
C ILE A 14 -26.28 16.79 4.23
N SER A 15 -26.59 15.57 3.79
CA SER A 15 -25.93 14.39 4.30
C SER A 15 -24.44 14.53 3.97
N ALA A 16 -23.61 14.83 4.97
CA ALA A 16 -22.17 14.69 4.82
C ALA A 16 -21.89 13.22 4.49
N LEU A 17 -21.55 12.93 3.24
CA LEU A 17 -20.93 11.65 2.88
C LEU A 17 -19.64 11.59 3.69
N ALA A 18 -19.62 10.78 4.74
CA ALA A 18 -18.38 10.49 5.43
C ALA A 18 -17.42 9.92 4.38
N PRO A 19 -16.20 10.48 4.22
CA PRO A 19 -15.21 9.87 3.36
C PRO A 19 -14.99 8.43 3.83
N SER A 20 -15.14 7.47 2.92
CA SER A 20 -14.78 6.08 3.17
C SER A 20 -13.27 5.97 3.12
N TYR A 21 -12.65 5.69 4.26
CA TYR A 21 -11.20 5.42 4.35
C TYR A 21 -10.88 3.93 4.18
N ALA A 22 -11.87 3.13 3.74
CA ALA A 22 -11.66 1.73 3.40
C ALA A 22 -10.73 1.65 2.18
N VAL A 23 -9.58 1.01 2.37
CA VAL A 23 -8.62 0.73 1.31
C VAL A 23 -9.03 -0.55 0.61
N ILE A 24 -9.11 -0.51 -0.72
CA ILE A 24 -9.31 -1.69 -1.56
C ILE A 24 -7.94 -2.32 -1.82
N TYR A 25 -7.81 -3.62 -1.55
CA TYR A 25 -6.58 -4.36 -1.79
C TYR A 25 -6.72 -5.30 -2.98
N SER A 26 -5.70 -5.34 -3.84
CA SER A 26 -5.63 -6.33 -4.92
C SER A 26 -4.22 -6.86 -5.10
N ALA A 27 -4.11 -8.10 -5.54
CA ALA A 27 -2.84 -8.73 -5.88
C ALA A 27 -2.95 -9.38 -7.26
N SER A 28 -1.91 -9.24 -8.07
CA SER A 28 -1.86 -9.87 -9.40
C SER A 28 -0.46 -10.37 -9.74
N ASN A 29 -0.41 -11.33 -10.66
CA ASN A 29 0.84 -11.84 -11.21
C ASN A 29 0.77 -11.79 -12.73
N SER A 30 1.37 -10.75 -13.32
CA SER A 30 1.47 -10.57 -14.77
C SER A 30 2.68 -11.28 -15.39
N ALA A 31 3.50 -11.96 -14.58
CA ALA A 31 4.73 -12.63 -14.99
C ALA A 31 4.62 -14.17 -14.99
N ILE A 32 3.41 -14.72 -15.04
CA ILE A 32 3.16 -16.17 -15.11
C ILE A 32 3.88 -16.76 -16.33
N GLY A 33 4.48 -17.94 -16.17
CA GLY A 33 5.29 -18.61 -17.19
C GLY A 33 6.75 -18.16 -17.23
N THR A 34 7.16 -17.26 -16.33
CA THR A 34 8.54 -16.84 -16.17
C THR A 34 9.13 -17.48 -14.91
N PRO A 35 10.45 -17.71 -14.81
CA PRO A 35 11.05 -18.32 -13.62
C PRO A 35 10.66 -17.60 -12.31
N GLY A 36 10.55 -16.27 -12.36
CA GLY A 36 10.19 -15.44 -11.23
C GLY A 36 8.71 -15.44 -10.87
N GLY A 37 7.84 -15.27 -11.88
CA GLY A 37 6.40 -15.27 -11.66
C GLY A 37 5.88 -16.63 -11.24
N ASP A 38 6.43 -17.72 -11.80
CA ASP A 38 6.10 -19.07 -11.36
C ASP A 38 6.60 -19.32 -9.94
N ARG A 39 7.85 -18.92 -9.63
CA ARG A 39 8.37 -19.04 -8.25
C ARG A 39 7.52 -18.30 -7.23
N PHE A 40 7.07 -17.08 -7.55
CA PHE A 40 6.12 -16.34 -6.71
C PHE A 40 4.83 -17.15 -6.49
N GLN A 41 4.25 -17.71 -7.56
CA GLN A 41 3.01 -18.47 -7.46
C GLN A 41 3.13 -19.70 -6.55
N HIS A 42 4.28 -20.37 -6.58
CA HIS A 42 4.51 -21.59 -5.80
C HIS A 42 4.95 -21.33 -4.36
N GLN A 43 5.72 -20.27 -4.09
CA GLN A 43 6.34 -20.04 -2.78
C GLN A 43 5.67 -18.93 -1.97
N VAL A 44 4.93 -18.03 -2.62
CA VAL A 44 4.28 -16.87 -1.98
C VAL A 44 2.78 -16.95 -2.17
N GLY A 45 2.30 -16.85 -3.42
CA GLY A 45 0.89 -16.90 -3.78
C GLY A 45 0.14 -15.56 -3.61
N LEU A 46 -0.95 -15.40 -4.37
CA LEU A 46 -1.75 -14.16 -4.37
C LEU A 46 -2.51 -13.96 -3.05
N ASP A 47 -3.07 -15.01 -2.46
CA ASP A 47 -3.80 -14.92 -1.20
C ASP A 47 -2.90 -14.42 -0.06
N TYR A 48 -1.66 -14.91 -0.01
CA TYR A 48 -0.68 -14.42 0.96
C TYR A 48 -0.27 -12.98 0.66
N ALA A 49 -0.11 -12.60 -0.61
CA ALA A 49 0.21 -11.22 -0.97
C ALA A 49 -0.90 -10.25 -0.55
N LEU A 50 -2.17 -10.63 -0.72
CA LEU A 50 -3.32 -9.87 -0.19
C LEU A 50 -3.23 -9.74 1.33
N ASP A 51 -3.03 -10.85 2.05
CA ASP A 51 -2.90 -10.84 3.51
C ASP A 51 -1.76 -9.92 4.01
N VAL A 52 -0.64 -9.87 3.26
CA VAL A 52 0.49 -8.97 3.55
C VAL A 52 0.11 -7.50 3.34
N LEU A 53 -0.62 -7.14 2.27
CA LEU A 53 -1.14 -5.78 2.09
C LEU A 53 -2.09 -5.38 3.22
N GLU A 54 -3.01 -6.29 3.52
CA GLU A 54 -3.89 -6.42 4.69
C GLU A 54 -3.28 -5.90 6.00
N LYS A 55 -2.46 -6.80 6.52
CA LYS A 55 -1.82 -6.70 7.83
C LYS A 55 -0.71 -5.67 7.83
N GLY A 56 0.01 -5.51 6.73
CA GLY A 56 1.07 -4.52 6.59
C GLY A 56 0.53 -3.10 6.72
N SER A 57 -0.59 -2.77 6.05
CA SER A 57 -1.23 -1.45 6.16
C SER A 57 -1.72 -1.19 7.59
N SER A 58 -2.40 -2.16 8.19
CA SER A 58 -2.85 -2.09 9.59
C SER A 58 -1.68 -1.87 10.56
N SER A 59 -0.59 -2.61 10.37
CA SER A 59 0.64 -2.49 11.15
C SER A 59 1.31 -1.13 10.97
N PHE A 60 1.29 -0.56 9.76
CA PHE A 60 1.80 0.78 9.50
C PHE A 60 1.03 1.84 10.29
N TRP A 61 -0.30 1.84 10.19
CA TRP A 61 -1.12 2.80 10.93
C TRP A 61 -0.94 2.67 12.44
N TYR A 62 -0.79 1.44 12.95
CA TYR A 62 -0.44 1.24 14.35
C TYR A 62 0.95 1.79 14.70
N ALA A 63 1.97 1.51 13.88
CA ALA A 63 3.35 1.89 14.14
C ALA A 63 3.59 3.40 14.14
N PHE A 64 2.78 4.16 13.41
CA PHE A 64 2.89 5.62 13.26
C PHE A 64 1.73 6.40 13.88
N ALA A 65 0.97 5.78 14.80
CA ALA A 65 -0.13 6.41 15.53
C ALA A 65 -1.22 7.02 14.63
N GLN A 66 -1.58 6.34 13.54
CA GLN A 66 -2.63 6.72 12.58
C GLN A 66 -3.83 5.75 12.64
N GLN A 67 -4.17 5.24 13.83
CA GLN A 67 -5.31 4.33 13.98
C GLN A 67 -6.64 5.02 13.64
N ASN A 68 -6.78 6.31 13.91
CA ASN A 68 -7.95 7.06 13.46
C ASN A 68 -7.86 7.30 11.96
N GLU A 69 -8.96 7.06 11.26
CA GLU A 69 -8.99 7.16 9.80
C GLU A 69 -8.71 8.58 9.30
N THR A 70 -9.08 9.60 10.09
CA THR A 70 -8.83 11.02 9.78
C THR A 70 -7.35 11.41 9.79
N ASP A 71 -6.49 10.62 10.45
CA ASP A 71 -5.04 10.88 10.53
C ASP A 71 -4.30 10.28 9.33
N ARG A 72 -4.96 9.40 8.57
CA ARG A 72 -4.39 8.66 7.47
C ARG A 72 -4.33 9.52 6.21
N LYS A 73 -3.27 9.31 5.43
CA LYS A 73 -3.23 9.78 4.04
C LYS A 73 -4.38 9.13 3.26
N ASN A 74 -5.05 9.90 2.42
CA ASN A 74 -6.16 9.40 1.61
C ASN A 74 -5.64 8.49 0.48
N VAL A 75 -5.64 7.19 0.74
CA VAL A 75 -5.30 6.13 -0.22
C VAL A 75 -6.50 5.19 -0.29
N THR A 76 -7.14 5.10 -1.44
CA THR A 76 -8.37 4.30 -1.62
C THR A 76 -8.10 2.91 -2.17
N GLU A 77 -6.93 2.71 -2.79
CA GLU A 77 -6.53 1.45 -3.39
C GLU A 77 -5.04 1.21 -3.19
N ILE A 78 -4.68 -0.03 -2.84
CA ILE A 78 -3.31 -0.50 -2.83
C ILE A 78 -3.27 -1.83 -3.56
N THR A 79 -2.46 -1.90 -4.60
CA THR A 79 -2.29 -3.09 -5.42
C THR A 79 -0.86 -3.61 -5.28
N VAL A 80 -0.68 -4.92 -5.43
CA VAL A 80 0.66 -5.50 -5.64
C VAL A 80 0.67 -6.34 -6.91
N THR A 81 1.54 -5.97 -7.85
CA THR A 81 1.67 -6.66 -9.13
C THR A 81 3.07 -7.22 -9.32
N ILE A 82 3.15 -8.54 -9.51
CA ILE A 82 4.39 -9.17 -9.97
C ILE A 82 4.51 -8.96 -11.47
N THR A 83 5.62 -8.37 -11.92
CA THR A 83 5.80 -7.96 -13.33
C THR A 83 7.23 -8.17 -13.83
N GLN A 84 7.42 -8.23 -15.14
CA GLN A 84 8.73 -8.14 -15.80
C GLN A 84 9.04 -6.70 -16.27
N SER A 85 8.03 -5.84 -16.32
CA SER A 85 8.08 -4.54 -16.98
C SER A 85 8.47 -3.43 -16.00
N MET A 86 9.65 -3.55 -15.39
CA MET A 86 10.22 -2.54 -14.52
C MET A 86 11.72 -2.67 -14.32
N ILE A 87 12.35 -1.61 -13.81
CA ILE A 87 13.76 -1.57 -13.39
C ILE A 87 13.80 -1.60 -11.85
N GLY A 88 14.85 -2.21 -11.29
CA GLY A 88 15.01 -2.32 -9.83
C GLY A 88 14.29 -3.53 -9.24
N ILE A 89 14.20 -3.56 -7.91
CA ILE A 89 13.60 -4.65 -7.13
C ILE A 89 12.07 -4.45 -7.04
N SER A 90 11.66 -3.24 -6.68
CA SER A 90 10.27 -2.81 -6.56
C SER A 90 10.15 -1.31 -6.82
N ASP A 91 8.92 -0.88 -7.10
CA ASP A 91 8.54 0.52 -7.06
C ASP A 91 7.10 0.66 -6.55
N ASN A 92 6.76 1.91 -6.23
CA ASN A 92 5.43 2.29 -5.80
C ASN A 92 5.06 3.63 -6.44
N VAL A 93 3.88 3.68 -7.05
CA VAL A 93 3.26 4.92 -7.49
C VAL A 93 1.84 4.98 -6.94
N ASN A 94 1.61 5.85 -5.96
CA ASN A 94 0.27 6.10 -5.39
C ASN A 94 -0.48 4.84 -4.93
N GLY A 95 0.24 3.85 -4.37
CA GLY A 95 -0.36 2.59 -3.93
C GLY A 95 -0.32 1.46 -4.96
N ASP A 96 0.07 1.72 -6.21
CA ASP A 96 0.40 0.67 -7.17
C ASP A 96 1.81 0.16 -6.91
N ILE A 97 1.92 -0.95 -6.17
CA ILE A 97 3.19 -1.60 -5.86
C ILE A 97 3.50 -2.58 -6.98
N ARG A 98 4.69 -2.45 -7.56
CA ARG A 98 5.20 -3.44 -8.53
C ARG A 98 6.43 -4.11 -7.96
N VAL A 99 6.51 -5.43 -8.10
CA VAL A 99 7.65 -6.23 -7.69
C VAL A 99 8.23 -6.96 -8.90
N ASN A 100 9.54 -6.85 -9.08
CA ASN A 100 10.22 -7.38 -10.24
C ASN A 100 10.33 -8.91 -10.13
N SER A 101 9.62 -9.62 -11.01
CA SER A 101 9.69 -11.08 -11.12
C SER A 101 11.12 -11.57 -11.37
N LYS A 102 11.95 -10.86 -12.12
CA LYS A 102 13.35 -11.24 -12.33
C LYS A 102 14.14 -11.25 -11.03
N TYR A 103 13.86 -10.34 -10.11
CA TYR A 103 14.48 -10.35 -8.78
C TYR A 103 14.01 -11.59 -7.99
N ILE A 104 12.70 -11.83 -7.93
CA ILE A 104 12.11 -13.00 -7.26
C ILE A 104 12.74 -14.31 -7.76
N GLY A 105 12.87 -14.46 -9.09
CA GLY A 105 13.44 -15.67 -9.70
C GLY A 105 14.89 -15.91 -9.29
N ASN A 106 15.70 -14.84 -9.19
CA ASN A 106 17.13 -14.93 -8.91
C ASN A 106 17.50 -14.86 -7.41
N PHE A 107 16.54 -14.54 -6.53
CA PHE A 107 16.80 -14.41 -5.11
C PHE A 107 17.20 -15.76 -4.47
N SER A 108 18.33 -15.81 -3.77
CA SER A 108 18.91 -17.06 -3.25
C SER A 108 18.44 -17.45 -1.83
N GLY A 109 17.49 -16.73 -1.24
CA GLY A 109 16.96 -16.99 0.10
C GLY A 109 15.47 -17.34 0.13
N ASP A 110 14.87 -17.14 1.30
CA ASP A 110 13.42 -17.25 1.50
C ASP A 110 12.70 -16.11 0.76
N VAL A 111 12.10 -16.44 -0.37
CA VAL A 111 11.37 -15.48 -1.21
C VAL A 111 10.13 -14.95 -0.51
N LYS A 112 9.48 -15.74 0.34
CA LYS A 112 8.27 -15.31 1.04
C LYS A 112 8.61 -14.25 2.07
N GLU A 113 9.67 -14.45 2.83
CA GLU A 113 10.19 -13.46 3.79
C GLU A 113 10.66 -12.18 3.07
N GLU A 114 11.44 -12.32 1.99
CA GLU A 114 11.94 -11.16 1.24
C GLU A 114 10.82 -10.38 0.56
N PHE A 115 9.86 -11.06 -0.07
CA PHE A 115 8.67 -10.43 -0.65
C PHE A 115 7.90 -9.64 0.41
N THR A 116 7.70 -10.22 1.59
CA THR A 116 7.01 -9.53 2.69
C THR A 116 7.74 -8.26 3.10
N GLY A 117 9.06 -8.31 3.23
CA GLY A 117 9.87 -7.13 3.50
C GLY A 117 9.76 -6.05 2.42
N ILE A 118 9.81 -6.43 1.13
CA ILE A 118 9.63 -5.52 0.00
C ILE A 118 8.28 -4.82 0.08
N VAL A 119 7.20 -5.59 0.28
CA VAL A 119 5.85 -5.02 0.37
C VAL A 119 5.72 -4.09 1.58
N TYR A 120 6.29 -4.42 2.74
CA TYR A 120 6.28 -3.52 3.90
C TYR A 120 6.98 -2.20 3.61
N TYR A 121 8.14 -2.23 2.95
CA TYR A 121 8.84 -1.02 2.53
C TYR A 121 7.99 -0.15 1.58
N GLU A 122 7.39 -0.75 0.56
CA GLU A 122 6.58 0.00 -0.40
C GLU A 122 5.22 0.45 0.19
N LEU A 123 4.63 -0.29 1.13
CA LEU A 123 3.46 0.13 1.89
C LEU A 123 3.74 1.40 2.70
N ALA A 124 4.89 1.46 3.37
CA ALA A 124 5.28 2.67 4.08
C ALA A 124 5.41 3.86 3.12
N ARG A 125 5.96 3.65 1.92
CA ARG A 125 6.04 4.70 0.89
C ARG A 125 4.67 5.14 0.37
N ALA A 126 3.72 4.23 0.25
CA ALA A 126 2.34 4.55 -0.14
C ALA A 126 1.62 5.37 0.94
N LEU A 127 1.70 4.89 2.19
CA LEU A 127 0.86 5.33 3.31
C LEU A 127 1.41 6.53 4.07
N GLN A 128 2.73 6.77 4.05
CA GLN A 128 3.30 7.93 4.73
C GLN A 128 2.89 9.24 4.07
N TRP A 129 2.79 10.28 4.90
CA TRP A 129 2.70 11.66 4.45
C TRP A 129 4.04 12.12 3.87
N ASP A 130 4.01 12.81 2.74
CA ASP A 130 5.21 13.32 2.05
C ASP A 130 5.40 14.85 2.24
N GLY A 131 4.62 15.46 3.14
CA GLY A 131 4.66 16.90 3.38
C GLY A 131 4.28 17.72 2.15
N GLN A 132 3.25 17.31 1.41
CA GLN A 132 2.85 17.93 0.13
C GLN A 132 3.98 17.83 -0.92
N GLY A 133 4.68 16.71 -0.94
CA GLY A 133 5.84 16.46 -1.81
C GLY A 133 7.10 17.25 -1.45
N GLN A 134 7.15 17.93 -0.30
CA GLN A 134 8.32 18.70 0.13
C GLN A 134 9.29 17.91 1.01
N ALA A 135 8.87 16.75 1.53
CA ALA A 135 9.74 15.91 2.33
C ALA A 135 10.96 15.45 1.51
N PRO A 136 12.19 15.54 2.05
CA PRO A 136 13.37 15.04 1.38
C PRO A 136 13.26 13.54 1.08
N ALA A 137 13.71 13.11 -0.09
CA ALA A 137 13.63 11.70 -0.50
C ALA A 137 14.27 10.74 0.52
N GLY A 138 15.42 11.12 1.09
CA GLY A 138 16.10 10.30 2.11
C GLY A 138 15.31 10.13 3.41
N LEU A 139 14.46 11.11 3.77
CA LEU A 139 13.56 10.99 4.92
C LEU A 139 12.47 9.95 4.63
N LEU A 140 11.85 10.04 3.45
CA LEU A 140 10.80 9.11 3.02
C LEU A 140 11.32 7.67 2.90
N THR A 141 12.54 7.50 2.36
CA THR A 141 13.24 6.21 2.33
C THR A 141 13.53 5.70 3.75
N GLY A 142 14.05 6.56 4.62
CA GLY A 142 14.39 6.18 5.99
C GLY A 142 13.18 5.71 6.82
N VAL A 143 12.01 6.32 6.63
CA VAL A 143 10.75 5.87 7.26
C VAL A 143 10.36 4.48 6.75
N ALA A 144 10.49 4.23 5.44
CA ALA A 144 10.19 2.94 4.85
C ALA A 144 11.14 1.84 5.31
N ASP A 145 12.45 2.12 5.35
CA ASP A 145 13.45 1.21 5.91
C ASP A 145 13.18 0.92 7.39
N PHE A 146 12.90 1.95 8.19
CA PHE A 146 12.56 1.79 9.60
C PHE A 146 11.33 0.89 9.78
N PHE A 147 10.27 1.10 9.00
CA PHE A 147 9.04 0.31 9.12
C PHE A 147 9.29 -1.17 8.78
N ARG A 148 9.96 -1.44 7.66
CA ARG A 148 10.36 -2.80 7.25
C ARG A 148 11.22 -3.48 8.33
N LEU A 149 12.22 -2.76 8.88
CA LEU A 149 13.11 -3.28 9.93
C LEU A 149 12.37 -3.52 11.25
N LYS A 150 11.48 -2.61 11.66
CA LYS A 150 10.65 -2.74 12.86
C LYS A 150 9.73 -3.95 12.80
N ALA A 151 9.27 -4.31 11.60
CA ALA A 151 8.49 -5.51 11.35
C ALA A 151 9.33 -6.81 11.30
N GLY A 152 10.66 -6.72 11.46
CA GLY A 152 11.57 -7.88 11.49
C GLY A 152 12.10 -8.31 10.12
N TYR A 153 11.79 -7.60 9.04
CA TYR A 153 12.15 -8.00 7.68
C TYR A 153 13.41 -7.29 7.18
N ALA A 154 14.57 -7.51 7.79
CA ALA A 154 15.80 -6.85 7.35
C ALA A 154 16.09 -7.06 5.85
N PRO A 155 16.53 -6.03 5.10
CA PRO A 155 16.89 -6.17 3.69
C PRO A 155 17.99 -7.21 3.49
N ARG A 156 17.72 -8.22 2.65
CA ARG A 156 18.68 -9.29 2.36
C ARG A 156 19.67 -8.89 1.26
N ILE A 157 19.39 -7.82 0.52
CA ILE A 157 20.25 -7.20 -0.49
C ILE A 157 20.06 -5.67 -0.38
N ARG A 158 21.15 -4.88 -0.43
CA ARG A 158 21.05 -3.42 -0.48
C ARG A 158 20.55 -3.01 -1.87
N SER A 159 19.42 -2.29 -1.93
CA SER A 159 18.87 -1.67 -3.13
C SER A 159 19.78 -0.61 -3.71
#